data_AF-A0A316MRB2-F1
#
_entry.id   AF-A0A316MRB2-F1
#
_cell.length_a   1.000
_cell.length_b   1.000
_cell.length_c   1.000
_cell.angle_alpha   90.00
_cell.angle_beta   90.00
_cell.angle_gamma   90.00
#
_symmetry.space_group_name_H-M   'P 1'
#
loop_
_entity.id
_entity.type
_entity.pdbx_description
1 polymer ?
#
loop_
_entity_poly.entity_id
_entity_poly.type
_entity_poly.pdbx_seq_one_letter_code
_entity_poly.pdbx_strand_id
1 'polypeptide(L)'
;MMTIDTFNRLTGQETLHPLVGIADLTADSLDHDIDSPCNFYALLCNGERLRLIIPGEIFRIPAAVHKRECGYTGVLFHPDLLCDTPLERDINKYPCRCTCHKPLCDSDKNAISGCISLIAHELEHSIDRYSSTIIVSQIGLLLNYCTRICCN
;
A
#
# COMPACT_ATOMS: atom_id res chain seq x y z
N MET A 1 15.83 -9.08 -0.80
CA MET A 1 15.14 -7.78 -0.86
C MET A 1 13.79 -8.03 -1.49
N MET A 2 12.71 -7.62 -0.83
CA MET A 2 11.35 -7.85 -1.30
C MET A 2 11.00 -6.86 -2.41
N THR A 3 10.58 -7.39 -3.56
CA THR A 3 10.04 -6.61 -4.69
C THR A 3 8.53 -6.83 -4.82
N ILE A 4 7.84 -5.97 -5.55
CA ILE A 4 6.39 -6.13 -5.80
C ILE A 4 6.10 -7.48 -6.47
N ASP A 5 6.89 -7.87 -7.47
CA ASP A 5 6.80 -9.20 -8.09
C ASP A 5 7.04 -10.34 -7.09
N THR A 6 8.07 -10.22 -6.24
CA THR A 6 8.35 -11.25 -5.21
C THR A 6 7.19 -11.36 -4.23
N PHE A 7 6.64 -10.21 -3.78
CA PHE A 7 5.48 -10.16 -2.91
C PHE A 7 4.29 -10.87 -3.56
N ASN A 8 3.93 -10.49 -4.79
CA ASN A 8 2.83 -11.09 -5.55
C ASN A 8 3.00 -12.60 -5.73
N ARG A 9 4.21 -13.07 -6.05
CA ARG A 9 4.51 -14.51 -6.17
C ARG A 9 4.39 -15.26 -4.85
N LEU A 10 4.77 -14.62 -3.72
CA LEU A 10 4.63 -15.20 -2.39
C LEU A 10 3.16 -15.23 -1.93
N THR A 11 2.37 -14.25 -2.36
CA THR A 11 0.95 -14.11 -1.99
C THR A 11 -0.01 -14.71 -3.02
N GLY A 12 0.51 -15.33 -4.08
CA GLY A 12 -0.29 -15.86 -5.19
C GLY A 12 -1.11 -14.80 -5.95
N GLN A 13 -0.74 -13.53 -5.85
CA GLN A 13 -1.40 -12.42 -6.55
C GLN A 13 -0.83 -12.24 -7.96
N GLU A 14 -1.67 -11.78 -8.89
CA GLU A 14 -1.25 -11.51 -10.26
C GLU A 14 -0.56 -10.13 -10.34
N THR A 15 0.61 -10.09 -10.97
CA THR A 15 1.32 -8.82 -11.21
C THR A 15 0.72 -8.11 -12.41
N LEU A 16 -0.25 -7.23 -12.14
CA LEU A 16 -0.87 -6.39 -13.18
C LEU A 16 0.08 -5.29 -13.67
N HIS A 17 0.94 -4.74 -12.80
CA HIS A 17 1.87 -3.65 -13.14
C HIS A 17 3.25 -3.84 -12.47
N PRO A 18 4.36 -3.52 -13.16
CA PRO A 18 5.71 -3.73 -12.63
C PRO A 18 6.09 -2.83 -11.45
N LEU A 19 5.55 -1.61 -11.39
CA LEU A 19 5.89 -0.59 -10.38
C LEU A 19 4.81 -0.34 -9.32
N VAL A 20 3.64 -0.96 -9.41
CA VAL A 20 2.54 -0.76 -8.45
C VAL A 20 1.71 -2.03 -8.35
N GLY A 21 1.23 -2.33 -7.15
CA GLY A 21 0.38 -3.48 -6.89
C GLY A 21 -0.54 -3.21 -5.73
N ILE A 22 -1.66 -3.92 -5.67
CA ILE A 22 -2.52 -3.95 -4.49
C ILE A 22 -1.97 -5.04 -3.56
N ALA A 23 -1.86 -4.74 -2.27
CA ALA A 23 -1.56 -5.74 -1.26
C ALA A 23 -2.86 -6.14 -0.59
N ASP A 24 -3.34 -7.35 -0.85
CA ASP A 24 -4.40 -7.96 -0.07
C ASP A 24 -3.91 -9.21 0.66
N LEU A 25 -3.63 -9.10 1.96
CA LEU A 25 -3.16 -10.22 2.77
C LEU A 25 -4.28 -10.84 3.62
N THR A 26 -5.54 -10.57 3.27
CA THR A 26 -6.67 -11.21 3.92
C THR A 26 -6.83 -12.68 3.46
N ALA A 27 -6.40 -13.01 2.23
CA ALA A 27 -6.66 -14.30 1.57
C ALA A 27 -5.53 -15.35 1.61
N ASP A 28 -4.29 -14.99 1.96
CA ASP A 28 -3.08 -15.86 1.87
C ASP A 28 -2.90 -17.13 2.74
N SER A 29 -2.10 -18.10 2.28
CA SER A 29 -1.86 -19.37 3.01
C SER A 29 -0.38 -19.60 3.34
N LEU A 30 0.28 -18.62 3.97
CA LEU A 30 1.69 -18.75 4.36
C LEU A 30 1.86 -19.56 5.65
N ASP A 31 2.81 -20.50 5.66
CA ASP A 31 3.12 -21.34 6.84
C ASP A 31 3.94 -20.61 7.90
N HIS A 32 4.71 -19.59 7.52
CA HIS A 32 5.56 -18.81 8.41
C HIS A 32 5.58 -17.34 8.01
N ASP A 33 5.90 -16.47 8.97
CA ASP A 33 6.05 -15.04 8.73
C ASP A 33 7.29 -14.79 7.87
N ILE A 34 7.16 -13.94 6.86
CA ILE A 34 8.28 -13.55 5.99
C ILE A 34 8.64 -12.11 6.26
N ASP A 35 9.80 -11.90 6.87
CA ASP A 35 10.38 -10.58 7.09
C ASP A 35 11.51 -10.34 6.08
N SER A 36 11.40 -9.30 5.26
CA SER A 36 12.46 -8.94 4.33
C SER A 36 12.47 -7.43 4.06
N PRO A 37 13.65 -6.79 3.90
CA PRO A 37 13.71 -5.39 3.51
C PRO A 37 13.10 -5.21 2.11
N CYS A 38 12.15 -4.26 1.96
CA CYS A 38 11.47 -3.99 0.69
C CYS A 38 12.15 -2.87 -0.11
N ASN A 39 11.97 -2.88 -1.44
CA ASN A 39 12.44 -1.81 -2.32
C ASN A 39 11.33 -0.83 -2.74
N PHE A 40 10.12 -1.02 -2.23
CA PHE A 40 8.93 -0.25 -2.55
C PHE A 40 8.37 0.44 -1.31
N TYR A 41 7.54 1.45 -1.53
CA TYR A 41 6.65 1.98 -0.51
C TYR A 41 5.44 1.07 -0.37
N ALA A 42 4.97 0.88 0.86
CA ALA A 42 3.74 0.15 1.12
C ALA A 42 2.85 0.92 2.07
N LEU A 43 1.68 1.32 1.61
CA LEU A 43 0.68 1.95 2.45
C LEU A 43 -0.37 0.92 2.82
N LEU A 44 -0.34 0.49 4.09
CA LEU A 44 -1.09 -0.63 4.63
C LEU A 44 -2.16 -0.15 5.61
N CYS A 45 -3.34 -0.74 5.52
CA CYS A 45 -4.48 -0.51 6.41
C CYS A 45 -4.96 -1.86 6.97
N ASN A 46 -4.99 -2.01 8.29
CA ASN A 46 -5.53 -3.22 8.95
C ASN A 46 -6.97 -3.00 9.47
N GLY A 47 -7.72 -2.08 8.86
CA GLY A 47 -9.09 -1.73 9.26
C GLY A 47 -9.19 -0.79 10.47
N GLU A 48 -8.13 -0.66 11.27
CA GLU A 48 -8.09 0.26 12.44
C GLU A 48 -6.92 1.24 12.39
N ARG A 49 -5.82 0.85 11.75
CA ARG A 49 -4.56 1.58 11.73
C ARG A 49 -3.96 1.62 10.34
N LEU A 50 -3.24 2.71 10.09
CA LEU A 50 -2.51 2.97 8.86
C LEU A 50 -1.01 2.90 9.12
N ARG A 51 -0.27 2.29 8.21
CA ARG A 51 1.18 2.23 8.25
C ARG A 51 1.74 2.47 6.85
N LEU A 52 2.67 3.41 6.74
CA LEU A 52 3.46 3.61 5.54
C LEU A 52 4.86 3.03 5.77
N ILE A 53 5.19 2.00 5.01
CA ILE A 53 6.51 1.39 4.96
C ILE A 53 7.27 2.06 3.81
N ILE A 54 8.52 2.42 4.06
CA ILE A 54 9.39 3.06 3.07
C ILE A 54 10.43 2.06 2.52
N PRO A 55 10.96 2.28 1.32
CA PRO A 55 12.04 1.46 0.78
C PRO A 55 13.22 1.36 1.77
N GLY A 56 13.69 0.13 2.01
CA GLY A 56 14.73 -0.19 2.98
C GLY A 56 14.21 -0.61 4.36
N GLU A 57 12.94 -0.36 4.69
CA GLU A 57 12.32 -0.93 5.89
C GLU A 57 11.97 -2.42 5.72
N ILE A 58 11.85 -3.12 6.85
CA ILE A 58 11.40 -4.51 6.89
C ILE A 58 9.89 -4.56 6.63
N PHE A 59 9.53 -5.21 5.54
CA PHE A 59 8.16 -5.61 5.24
C PHE A 59 7.93 -7.03 5.74
N ARG A 60 6.86 -7.22 6.51
CA ARG A 60 6.49 -8.49 7.13
C ARG A 60 5.23 -9.04 6.50
N ILE A 61 5.31 -10.14 5.76
CA ILE A 61 4.13 -10.87 5.31
C ILE A 61 3.71 -11.85 6.43
N PRO A 62 2.54 -11.68 7.06
CA PRO A 62 2.11 -12.56 8.15
C PRO A 62 1.69 -13.95 7.64
N ALA A 63 2.00 -14.97 8.43
CA ALA A 63 1.53 -16.33 8.25
C ALA A 63 0.00 -16.42 8.39
N ALA A 64 -0.59 -17.47 7.82
CA ALA A 64 -2.03 -17.75 7.89
C ALA A 64 -2.55 -17.79 9.34
N VAL A 65 -1.73 -18.25 10.27
CA VAL A 65 -2.04 -18.33 11.71
C VAL A 65 -2.15 -16.96 12.39
N HIS A 66 -1.39 -15.95 11.94
CA HIS A 66 -1.38 -14.59 12.51
C HIS A 66 -2.29 -13.61 11.77
N LYS A 67 -2.99 -14.07 10.72
CA LYS A 67 -3.85 -13.23 9.87
C LYS A 67 -4.95 -12.47 10.60
N ARG A 68 -5.59 -13.11 11.58
CA ARG A 68 -6.77 -12.52 12.23
C ARG A 68 -6.41 -11.27 13.03
N GLU A 69 -5.14 -11.12 13.40
CA GLU A 69 -4.61 -9.98 14.15
C GLU A 69 -3.73 -9.04 13.30
N CYS A 70 -3.11 -9.57 12.23
CA CYS A 70 -2.12 -8.84 11.42
C CYS A 70 -2.51 -8.70 9.94
N GLY A 71 -3.69 -9.11 9.50
CA GLY A 71 -4.14 -8.96 8.12
C GLY A 71 -4.27 -7.48 7.75
N TYR A 72 -3.69 -7.08 6.62
CA TYR A 72 -3.78 -5.72 6.12
C TYR A 72 -4.04 -5.70 4.61
N THR A 73 -4.74 -4.66 4.18
CA THR A 73 -5.01 -4.35 2.78
C THR A 73 -4.37 -3.00 2.46
N GLY A 74 -3.84 -2.81 1.26
CA GLY A 74 -3.11 -1.60 0.94
C GLY A 74 -2.64 -1.51 -0.49
N VAL A 75 -1.79 -0.52 -0.75
CA VAL A 75 -1.15 -0.30 -2.05
C VAL A 75 0.37 -0.34 -1.89
N LEU A 76 1.03 -1.04 -2.80
CA LEU A 76 2.47 -1.13 -2.96
C LEU A 76 2.87 -0.32 -4.19
N PHE A 77 3.90 0.52 -4.08
CA PHE A 77 4.38 1.28 -5.23
C PHE A 77 5.90 1.52 -5.16
N HIS A 78 6.57 1.38 -6.29
CA HIS A 78 8.00 1.57 -6.41
C HIS A 78 8.34 3.08 -6.46
N PRO A 79 9.46 3.54 -5.89
CA PRO A 79 9.90 4.93 -6.00
C PRO A 79 9.96 5.44 -7.45
N ASP A 80 10.34 4.59 -8.41
CA ASP A 80 10.38 4.94 -9.84
C ASP A 80 9.01 5.37 -10.39
N LEU A 81 7.90 4.95 -9.79
CA LEU A 81 6.56 5.41 -10.18
C LEU A 81 6.37 6.91 -9.87
N LEU A 82 7.07 7.41 -8.86
CA LEU A 82 6.98 8.80 -8.44
C LEU A 82 7.90 9.71 -9.25
N CYS A 83 8.88 9.17 -9.97
CA CYS A 83 9.87 9.94 -10.72
C CYS A 83 9.20 10.98 -11.64
N ASP A 84 9.68 12.22 -11.63
CA ASP A 84 9.13 13.35 -12.39
C ASP A 84 7.70 13.77 -11.98
N THR A 85 7.22 13.33 -10.81
CA THR A 85 5.92 13.75 -10.27
C THR A 85 6.08 14.65 -9.05
N PRO A 86 5.09 15.53 -8.74
CA PRO A 86 5.13 16.33 -7.51
C PRO A 86 5.27 15.47 -6.25
N LEU A 87 4.72 14.25 -6.27
CA LEU A 87 4.71 13.34 -5.14
C LEU A 87 6.11 12.87 -4.74
N GLU A 88 7.06 12.77 -5.68
CA GLU A 88 8.46 12.43 -5.38
C GLU A 88 9.09 13.38 -4.35
N ARG A 89 8.77 14.68 -4.44
CA ARG A 89 9.33 15.71 -3.57
C ARG A 89 8.62 15.76 -2.21
N ASP A 90 7.35 15.38 -2.20
CA ASP A 90 6.48 15.49 -1.03
C ASP A 90 6.38 14.17 -0.23
N ILE A 91 6.76 13.02 -0.81
CA ILE A 91 6.59 11.70 -0.18
C ILE A 91 7.24 11.62 1.22
N ASN A 92 8.39 12.29 1.40
CA ASN A 92 9.13 12.32 2.66
C ASN A 92 8.46 13.19 3.75
N LYS A 93 7.46 14.00 3.39
CA LYS A 93 6.70 14.82 4.35
C LYS A 93 5.59 14.03 5.04
N TYR A 94 5.21 12.88 4.48
CA TYR A 94 4.13 12.07 5.01
C TYR A 94 4.60 11.25 6.22
N PRO A 95 3.78 11.16 7.29
CA PRO A 95 4.14 10.38 8.45
C PRO A 95 4.19 8.88 8.11
N CYS A 96 5.34 8.23 8.39
CA CYS A 96 5.50 6.79 8.15
C CYS A 96 4.65 5.94 9.13
N ARG A 97 4.47 6.44 10.35
CA ARG A 97 3.70 5.76 11.41
C ARG A 97 2.57 6.66 11.88
N CYS A 98 1.34 6.13 11.82
CA CYS A 98 0.19 6.78 12.42
C CYS A 98 0.29 6.72 13.94
N THR A 99 0.25 7.87 14.61
CA THR A 99 0.25 7.98 16.07
C THR A 99 -1.17 8.12 16.65
N CYS A 100 -2.19 8.09 15.81
CA CYS A 100 -3.57 8.23 16.24
C CYS A 100 -4.02 6.98 17.02
N HIS A 101 -4.58 7.21 18.22
CA HIS A 101 -5.18 6.15 19.04
C HIS A 101 -6.65 5.91 18.71
N LYS A 102 -7.28 6.76 17.89
CA LYS A 102 -8.68 6.58 17.50
C LYS A 102 -8.76 5.56 16.37
N PRO A 103 -9.69 4.59 16.44
CA PRO A 103 -9.96 3.71 15.32
C PRO A 103 -10.50 4.52 14.14
N LEU A 104 -10.23 4.06 12.92
CA LEU A 104 -10.79 4.64 11.70
C LEU A 104 -12.32 4.66 11.75
N CYS A 105 -12.92 5.81 11.43
CA CYS A 105 -14.37 5.91 11.24
C CYS A 105 -14.78 5.22 9.93
N ASP A 106 -16.05 4.82 9.79
CA ASP A 106 -16.56 4.20 8.56
C ASP A 106 -16.33 5.08 7.32
N SER A 107 -16.47 6.40 7.48
CA SER A 107 -16.17 7.35 6.39
C SER A 107 -14.71 7.31 5.95
N ASP A 108 -13.77 7.16 6.88
CA ASP A 108 -12.33 7.10 6.57
C ASP A 108 -12.01 5.77 5.87
N LYS A 109 -12.55 4.66 6.40
CA LYS A 109 -12.42 3.32 5.78
C LYS A 109 -12.95 3.33 4.35
N ASN A 110 -14.11 3.96 4.12
CA ASN A 110 -14.72 4.06 2.79
C ASN A 110 -13.87 4.93 1.85
N ALA A 111 -13.29 6.04 2.33
CA ALA A 111 -12.41 6.87 1.51
C ALA A 111 -11.13 6.12 1.11
N ILE A 112 -10.51 5.40 2.05
CA ILE A 112 -9.31 4.59 1.82
C ILE A 112 -9.61 3.44 0.85
N SER A 113 -10.65 2.66 1.13
CA SER A 113 -11.08 1.54 0.29
C SER A 113 -11.47 2.00 -1.12
N GLY A 114 -12.12 3.17 -1.23
CA GLY A 114 -12.45 3.79 -2.51
C GLY A 114 -11.21 4.13 -3.33
N CYS A 115 -10.19 4.73 -2.72
CA CYS A 115 -8.93 5.03 -3.41
C CYS A 115 -8.22 3.74 -3.88
N ILE A 116 -8.16 2.72 -3.02
CA ILE A 116 -7.56 1.42 -3.36
C ILE A 116 -8.31 0.78 -4.53
N SER A 117 -9.64 0.82 -4.52
CA SER A 117 -10.48 0.27 -5.59
C SER A 117 -10.27 1.00 -6.92
N LEU A 118 -10.12 2.32 -6.88
CA LEU A 118 -9.80 3.11 -8.09
C LEU A 118 -8.43 2.73 -8.64
N ILE A 119 -7.41 2.60 -7.79
CA ILE A 119 -6.08 2.16 -8.21
C ILE A 119 -6.17 0.75 -8.82
N ALA A 120 -6.86 -0.18 -8.17
CA ALA A 120 -7.05 -1.53 -8.69
C ALA A 120 -7.69 -1.54 -10.09
N HIS A 121 -8.74 -0.74 -10.28
CA HIS A 121 -9.41 -0.60 -11.57
C HIS A 121 -8.48 -0.06 -12.67
N GLU A 122 -7.64 0.94 -12.36
CA GLU A 122 -6.62 1.46 -13.28
C GLU A 122 -5.52 0.45 -13.61
N LEU A 123 -5.22 -0.49 -12.70
CA LEU A 123 -4.27 -1.57 -12.95
C LEU A 123 -4.85 -2.66 -13.87
N GLU A 124 -6.16 -2.89 -13.80
CA GLU A 124 -6.85 -3.86 -14.66
C GLU A 124 -7.10 -3.34 -16.08
N HIS A 125 -7.27 -2.03 -16.26
CA HIS A 125 -7.64 -1.43 -17.55
C HIS A 125 -6.47 -0.68 -18.20
N SER A 126 -5.93 -1.25 -19.29
CA SER A 126 -4.93 -0.66 -20.21
C SER A 126 -3.93 0.30 -19.56
N ILE A 127 -2.77 -0.21 -19.15
CA ILE A 127 -1.62 0.57 -18.66
C ILE A 127 -1.04 1.37 -19.83
N ASP A 128 -1.65 2.51 -20.11
CA ASP A 128 -1.08 3.52 -20.98
C ASP A 128 -0.36 4.59 -20.12
N ARG A 129 0.34 5.49 -20.78
CA ARG A 129 1.16 6.53 -20.11
C ARG A 129 0.33 7.44 -19.20
N TYR A 130 -0.97 7.59 -19.44
CA TYR A 130 -1.87 8.41 -18.64
C TYR A 130 -2.30 7.69 -17.35
N SER A 131 -2.42 6.36 -17.36
CA SER A 131 -2.76 5.55 -16.18
C SER A 131 -1.76 5.74 -15.03
N SER A 132 -0.46 5.86 -15.32
CA SER A 132 0.57 6.13 -14.29
C SER A 132 0.34 7.47 -13.57
N THR A 133 -0.08 8.51 -14.29
CA THR A 133 -0.36 9.83 -13.69
C THR A 133 -1.61 9.79 -12.81
N ILE A 134 -2.63 9.04 -13.24
CA ILE A 134 -3.86 8.83 -12.46
C ILE A 134 -3.52 8.06 -11.17
N ILE A 135 -2.77 6.96 -11.27
CA ILE A 135 -2.34 6.15 -10.13
C ILE A 135 -1.57 6.99 -9.12
N VAL A 136 -0.58 7.78 -9.56
CA VAL A 136 0.18 8.67 -8.68
C VAL A 136 -0.72 9.69 -7.99
N SER A 137 -1.70 10.25 -8.71
CA SER A 137 -2.67 11.19 -8.15
C SER A 137 -3.56 10.52 -7.08
N GLN A 138 -3.99 9.27 -7.30
CA GLN A 138 -4.75 8.49 -6.33
C GLN A 138 -3.90 8.15 -5.08
N ILE A 139 -2.63 7.77 -5.26
CA ILE A 139 -1.70 7.54 -4.14
C ILE A 139 -1.52 8.81 -3.33
N GLY A 140 -1.33 9.96 -3.98
CA GLY A 140 -1.22 11.25 -3.30
C GLY A 140 -2.45 11.60 -2.48
N LEU A 141 -3.65 11.39 -3.03
CA LEU A 141 -4.91 11.58 -2.31
C LEU A 141 -5.02 10.65 -1.10
N LEU A 142 -4.67 9.39 -1.27
CA LEU A 142 -4.68 8.39 -0.20
C LEU A 142 -3.72 8.77 0.94
N LEU A 143 -2.52 9.23 0.63
CA LEU A 143 -1.55 9.74 1.60
C LEU A 143 -2.05 10.98 2.34
N ASN A 144 -2.77 11.88 1.66
CA ASN A 144 -3.40 13.04 2.28
C ASN A 144 -4.50 12.63 3.27
N TYR A 145 -5.34 11.64 2.92
CA TYR A 145 -6.30 11.07 3.87
C TYR A 145 -5.58 10.48 5.10
N CYS A 146 -4.52 9.70 4.88
CA CYS A 146 -3.74 9.12 5.98
C CYS A 146 -3.17 10.20 6.90
N THR A 147 -2.60 11.27 6.34
CA THR A 147 -2.07 12.39 7.14
C THR A 147 -3.15 13.07 7.95
N ARG A 148 -4.31 13.35 7.33
CA ARG A 148 -5.45 13.96 8.00
C ARG A 148 -5.94 13.10 9.17
N ILE A 149 -5.96 11.78 9.02
CA ILE A 149 -6.39 10.85 10.08
C ILE A 149 -5.35 10.75 11.19
N CYS A 150 -4.05 10.75 10.83
CA CYS A 150 -2.98 10.54 11.80
C CYS A 150 -2.58 11.79 12.58
N CYS A 151 -2.78 12.98 12.02
CA CYS A 151 -2.39 14.25 12.63
C CYS A 151 -3.54 15.01 13.32
N ASN A 152 -4.76 14.45 13.35
CA ASN A 152 -5.98 15.10 13.84
C ASN A 152 -6.68 14.26 14.93
#